data_AF-A0AAD4XG61-F1
#
_entry.id   AF-A0AAD4XG61-F1
#
_cell.length_a   1.000
_cell.length_b   1.000
_cell.length_c   1.000
_cell.angle_alpha   90.00
_cell.angle_beta   90.00
_cell.angle_gamma   90.00
#
_symmetry.space_group_name_H-M   'P 1'
#
loop_
_entity.id
_entity.type
_entity.pdbx_description
1 polymer ?
#
loop_
_entity_poly.entity_id
_entity_poly.type
_entity_poly.pdbx_seq_one_letter_code
_entity_poly.pdbx_strand_id
1 'polypeptide(L)'
;NCDNAIIIEASHTIDSWHIIGKEISHRFFFASDFDIFVFEENKAFFFSSFGHKQIMISRGFKSFKETTIRLYPWWQSVNTVSISNNIDQGTWIEIKGVPFNLWNTKVFEAIGLKFGGLTEIHTYKNQSL
;
A
#
# COMPACT_ATOMS: atom_id res chain seq x y z
N ASN A 1 -5.96 6.48 10.71
CA ASN A 1 -6.89 7.27 9.90
C ASN A 1 -6.37 7.26 8.46
N CYS A 2 -7.06 6.57 7.55
CA CYS A 2 -6.65 6.42 6.14
C CYS A 2 -7.00 7.65 5.28
N ASP A 3 -7.68 8.65 5.85
CA ASP A 3 -8.11 9.87 5.16
C ASP A 3 -6.96 10.68 4.58
N ASN A 4 -5.73 10.44 5.05
CA ASN A 4 -4.51 11.12 4.61
C ASN A 4 -3.62 10.25 3.71
N ALA A 5 -4.01 9.00 3.45
CA ALA A 5 -3.28 8.12 2.56
C ALA A 5 -3.52 8.49 1.09
N ILE A 6 -2.45 8.41 0.30
CA ILE A 6 -2.41 8.60 -1.14
C ILE A 6 -1.77 7.37 -1.75
N ILE A 7 -2.40 6.83 -2.78
CA ILE A 7 -1.88 5.71 -3.55
C ILE A 7 -1.07 6.27 -4.72
N ILE A 8 0.06 5.64 -4.96
CA ILE A 8 0.91 5.80 -6.12
C ILE A 8 0.74 4.55 -6.97
N GLU A 9 0.31 4.70 -8.21
CA GLU A 9 0.25 3.63 -9.19
C GLU A 9 1.13 3.97 -10.38
N ALA A 10 2.08 3.10 -10.67
CA ALA A 10 2.99 3.21 -11.80
C ALA A 10 2.50 2.37 -12.98
N SER A 11 2.80 2.84 -14.20
CA SER A 11 2.51 2.13 -15.44
C SER A 11 3.29 0.83 -15.61
N HIS A 12 4.37 0.64 -14.84
CA HIS A 12 5.23 -0.55 -14.85
C HIS A 12 5.87 -0.76 -13.47
N THR A 13 6.49 -1.91 -13.26
CA THR A 13 7.20 -2.26 -12.02
C THR A 13 8.29 -1.25 -11.69
N ILE A 14 8.37 -0.84 -10.42
CA ILE A 14 9.29 0.19 -9.95
C ILE A 14 10.46 -0.45 -9.19
N ASP A 15 11.68 -0.20 -9.67
CA ASP A 15 12.90 -0.68 -9.00
C ASP A 15 13.19 0.06 -7.67
N SER A 16 12.85 1.34 -7.60
CA SER A 16 13.11 2.17 -6.42
C SER A 16 12.00 3.17 -6.14
N TRP A 17 11.12 2.80 -5.20
CA TRP A 17 10.08 3.67 -4.70
C TRP A 17 10.61 4.93 -4.00
N HIS A 18 11.82 4.86 -3.43
CA HIS A 18 12.49 6.02 -2.84
C HIS A 18 12.72 7.15 -3.86
N ILE A 19 13.15 6.79 -5.08
CA ILE A 19 13.34 7.76 -6.16
C ILE A 19 11.99 8.40 -6.53
N ILE A 20 10.93 7.58 -6.65
CA ILE A 20 9.58 8.09 -6.92
C ILE A 20 9.12 9.06 -5.82
N GLY A 21 9.37 8.76 -4.55
CA GLY A 21 9.04 9.65 -3.44
C GLY A 21 9.72 11.02 -3.54
N LYS A 22 11.02 11.03 -3.86
CA LYS A 22 11.78 12.27 -4.07
C LYS A 22 11.28 13.07 -5.26
N GLU A 23 10.97 12.41 -6.37
CA GLU A 23 10.41 13.06 -7.56
C GLU A 23 9.05 13.70 -7.27
N ILE A 24 8.18 13.02 -6.50
CA ILE A 24 6.91 13.59 -6.04
C ILE A 24 7.18 14.79 -5.13
N SER A 25 8.03 14.66 -4.10
CA SER A 25 8.40 15.75 -3.19
C SER A 25 8.85 17.00 -3.94
N HIS A 26 9.84 16.83 -4.82
CA HIS A 26 10.42 17.92 -5.61
C HIS A 26 9.39 18.57 -6.52
N ARG A 27 8.54 17.76 -7.17
CA ARG A 27 7.51 18.25 -8.10
C ARG A 27 6.47 19.14 -7.42
N PHE A 28 6.09 18.83 -6.20
CA PHE A 28 5.09 19.58 -5.46
C PHE A 28 5.69 20.61 -4.51
N PHE A 29 7.01 20.80 -4.54
CA PHE A 29 7.75 21.71 -3.66
C PHE A 29 7.53 21.40 -2.17
N PHE A 30 7.43 20.11 -1.84
CA PHE A 30 7.32 19.64 -0.47
C PHE A 30 8.71 19.29 0.05
N ALA A 31 9.09 19.86 1.19
CA ALA A 31 10.39 19.63 1.83
C ALA A 31 10.51 18.25 2.51
N SER A 32 9.50 17.38 2.39
CA SER A 32 9.46 16.08 3.07
C SER A 32 9.81 14.93 2.14
N ASP A 33 10.70 14.06 2.59
CA ASP A 33 10.74 12.69 2.09
C ASP A 33 9.49 11.96 2.55
N PHE A 34 8.86 11.20 1.66
CA PHE A 34 7.69 10.39 1.98
C PHE A 34 8.13 8.99 2.41
N ASP A 35 7.60 8.53 3.53
CA ASP A 35 7.64 7.10 3.85
C ASP A 35 6.69 6.36 2.91
N ILE A 36 7.27 5.64 1.94
CA ILE A 36 6.52 4.89 0.93
C ILE A 36 6.40 3.43 1.34
N PHE A 37 5.17 2.94 1.37
CA PHE A 37 4.78 1.59 1.72
C PHE A 37 4.34 0.84 0.46
N VAL A 38 5.16 -0.09 -0.01
CA VAL A 38 4.90 -0.89 -1.21
C VAL A 38 3.95 -2.04 -0.88
N PHE A 39 2.96 -2.28 -1.73
CA PHE A 39 2.02 -3.41 -1.57
C PHE A 39 1.77 -4.19 -2.86
N GLU A 40 2.12 -3.63 -4.03
CA GLU A 40 2.24 -4.35 -5.30
C GLU A 40 3.50 -3.87 -6.04
N GLU A 41 3.98 -4.60 -7.03
CA GLU A 41 5.19 -4.26 -7.80
C GLU A 41 5.13 -2.87 -8.45
N ASN A 42 3.94 -2.43 -8.83
CA ASN A 42 3.69 -1.12 -9.43
C ASN A 42 2.76 -0.24 -8.57
N LYS A 43 2.46 -0.63 -7.32
CA LYS A 43 1.67 0.21 -6.40
C LYS A 43 2.28 0.33 -5.02
N ALA A 44 2.24 1.55 -4.53
CA ALA A 44 2.62 1.88 -3.17
C ALA A 44 1.69 2.96 -2.61
N PHE A 45 1.77 3.23 -1.31
CA PHE A 45 1.07 4.36 -0.70
C PHE A 45 2.00 5.11 0.25
N PHE A 46 1.61 6.34 0.56
CA PHE A 46 2.25 7.16 1.58
C PHE A 46 1.21 8.05 2.26
N PHE A 47 1.58 8.62 3.40
CA PHE A 47 0.74 9.58 4.11
C PHE A 47 1.20 11.01 3.82
N SER A 48 0.24 11.93 3.75
CA SER A 48 0.52 13.36 3.62
C SER A 48 -0.42 14.19 4.48
N SER A 49 -0.13 15.48 4.62
CA SER A 49 -1.10 16.40 5.23
C SER A 49 -2.35 16.52 4.36
N PHE A 50 -3.50 16.85 4.95
CA PHE A 50 -4.74 17.04 4.20
C PHE A 50 -4.57 18.07 3.06
N GLY A 51 -3.91 19.19 3.34
CA GLY A 51 -3.64 20.23 2.33
C GLY A 51 -2.79 19.74 1.16
N HIS A 52 -1.68 19.04 1.46
CA HIS A 52 -0.82 18.48 0.43
C HIS A 52 -1.53 17.40 -0.40
N LYS A 53 -2.35 16.56 0.26
CA LYS A 53 -3.18 15.54 -0.40
C LYS A 53 -4.12 16.14 -1.43
N GLN A 54 -4.84 17.20 -1.09
CA GLN A 54 -5.75 17.87 -2.04
C GLN A 54 -5.00 18.43 -3.27
N ILE A 55 -3.82 19.01 -3.05
CA ILE A 55 -2.98 19.54 -4.14
C ILE A 55 -2.47 18.41 -5.05
N MET A 56 -2.01 17.30 -4.47
CA MET A 56 -1.50 16.17 -5.24
C MET A 56 -2.58 15.48 -6.07
N ILE A 57 -3.73 15.18 -5.46
CA ILE A 57 -4.83 14.48 -6.13
C ILE A 57 -5.44 15.34 -7.23
N SER A 58 -5.62 16.64 -7.00
CA SER A 58 -6.19 17.56 -8.01
C SER A 58 -5.29 17.72 -9.24
N ARG A 59 -3.98 17.52 -9.08
CA ARG A 59 -3.00 17.59 -10.18
C ARG A 59 -2.80 16.26 -10.92
N GLY A 60 -3.44 15.18 -10.45
CA GLY A 60 -3.69 13.95 -11.21
C GLY A 60 -2.45 13.20 -11.73
N PHE A 61 -2.68 12.45 -12.81
CA PHE A 61 -1.72 11.59 -13.52
C PHE A 61 -0.57 12.40 -14.12
N LYS A 62 0.65 11.85 -14.07
CA LYS A 62 1.76 12.44 -14.82
C LYS A 62 2.84 11.44 -15.20
N SER A 63 3.43 11.67 -16.37
CA SER A 63 4.62 10.98 -16.84
C SER A 63 5.86 11.54 -16.13
N PHE A 64 6.57 10.66 -15.42
CA PHE A 64 7.89 10.85 -14.84
C PHE A 64 8.88 10.07 -15.69
N LYS A 65 9.66 10.77 -16.52
CA LYS A 65 10.56 10.16 -17.52
C LYS A 65 9.77 9.19 -18.43
N GLU A 66 9.98 7.88 -18.27
CA GLU A 66 9.33 6.81 -19.04
C GLU A 66 8.18 6.14 -18.27
N THR A 67 7.94 6.53 -17.01
CA THR A 67 6.91 5.94 -16.16
C THR A 67 5.74 6.89 -15.98
N THR A 68 4.52 6.44 -16.24
CA THR A 68 3.34 7.22 -15.84
C THR A 68 2.97 6.87 -14.41
N ILE A 69 2.93 7.89 -13.56
CA ILE A 69 2.51 7.78 -12.16
C ILE A 69 1.14 8.42 -12.02
N ARG A 70 0.22 7.69 -11.40
CA ARG A 70 -1.08 8.18 -10.98
C ARG A 70 -1.10 8.33 -9.46
N LEU A 71 -1.57 9.49 -9.00
CA LEU A 71 -1.86 9.73 -7.59
C LEU A 71 -3.36 9.78 -7.37
N TYR A 72 -3.86 9.05 -6.38
CA TYR A 72 -5.28 9.06 -6.04
C TYR A 72 -5.51 8.79 -4.55
N PRO A 73 -6.65 9.23 -4.00
CA PRO A 73 -6.95 8.98 -2.60
C PRO A 73 -7.09 7.47 -2.35
N TRP A 74 -6.67 7.04 -1.16
CA TRP A 74 -7.03 5.71 -0.68
C TRP A 74 -8.54 5.53 -0.66
N TRP A 75 -9.04 4.44 -1.24
CA TRP A 75 -10.45 4.04 -1.22
C TRP A 75 -10.60 2.57 -0.83
N GLN A 76 -11.80 2.17 -0.40
CA GLN A 76 -12.00 0.85 0.20
C GLN A 76 -11.71 -0.33 -0.72
N SER A 77 -11.95 -0.21 -2.03
CA SER A 77 -11.61 -1.24 -3.02
C SER A 77 -10.12 -1.38 -3.32
N VAL A 78 -9.22 -0.59 -2.72
CA VAL A 78 -7.77 -0.91 -2.72
C VAL A 78 -7.42 -1.87 -1.57
N ASN A 79 -8.28 -2.01 -0.58
CA ASN A 79 -8.13 -3.04 0.46
C ASN A 79 -8.40 -4.46 -0.07
N THR A 80 -8.83 -4.60 -1.33
CA THR A 80 -9.16 -5.91 -1.91
C THR A 80 -7.99 -6.42 -2.71
N VAL A 81 -7.36 -7.47 -2.21
CA VAL A 81 -6.46 -8.30 -3.02
C VAL A 81 -7.29 -8.89 -4.15
N SER A 82 -6.82 -8.78 -5.39
CA SER A 82 -7.40 -9.50 -6.51
C SER A 82 -7.15 -10.99 -6.30
N ILE A 83 -8.10 -11.66 -5.66
CA ILE A 83 -8.10 -13.11 -5.50
C ILE A 83 -8.35 -13.67 -6.90
N SER A 84 -7.37 -14.36 -7.49
CA SER A 84 -7.58 -15.05 -8.76
C SER A 84 -8.74 -16.04 -8.60
N ASN A 85 -9.61 -16.16 -9.61
CA ASN A 85 -10.88 -16.89 -9.54
C ASN A 85 -10.75 -18.42 -9.34
N ASN A 86 -9.59 -18.95 -8.96
CA ASN A 86 -9.29 -20.38 -8.82
C ASN A 86 -8.80 -20.72 -7.41
N ILE A 87 -9.54 -20.35 -6.36
CA ILE A 87 -9.21 -20.75 -4.98
C ILE A 87 -10.30 -21.68 -4.45
N ASP A 88 -10.35 -22.88 -5.02
CA ASP A 88 -11.15 -24.01 -4.49
C ASP A 88 -10.42 -24.71 -3.32
N GLN A 89 -9.13 -24.38 -3.10
CA GLN A 89 -8.29 -24.90 -2.02
C GLN A 89 -7.73 -23.70 -1.27
N GLY A 90 -8.07 -23.58 0.02
CA GLY A 90 -7.73 -22.43 0.86
C GLY A 90 -6.31 -21.89 0.62
N THR A 91 -6.16 -20.57 0.61
CA THR A 91 -4.91 -19.90 0.25
C THR A 91 -4.29 -19.19 1.44
N TRP A 92 -2.97 -19.20 1.51
CA TRP A 92 -2.21 -18.41 2.45
C TRP A 92 -2.22 -16.93 2.06
N ILE A 93 -2.61 -16.08 3.00
CA ILE A 93 -2.55 -14.63 2.84
C ILE A 93 -1.39 -14.12 3.67
N GLU A 94 -0.40 -13.52 3.02
CA GLU A 94 0.69 -12.86 3.70
C GLU A 94 0.23 -11.48 4.20
N ILE A 95 0.35 -11.22 5.50
CA ILE A 95 0.00 -9.94 6.11
C ILE A 95 1.28 -9.27 6.59
N LYS A 96 1.61 -8.12 5.99
CA LYS A 96 2.81 -7.34 6.33
C LYS A 96 2.46 -6.10 7.15
N GLY A 97 3.44 -5.64 7.94
CA GLY A 97 3.35 -4.34 8.63
C GLY A 97 2.33 -4.28 9.77
N VAL A 98 1.91 -5.41 10.34
CA VAL A 98 1.03 -5.42 11.52
C VAL A 98 1.83 -4.97 12.74
N PRO A 99 1.43 -3.88 13.43
CA PRO A 99 2.05 -3.48 14.69
C PRO A 99 2.02 -4.61 15.72
N PHE A 100 3.09 -4.77 16.50
CA PHE A 100 3.22 -5.90 17.44
C PHE A 100 2.06 -6.01 18.45
N ASN A 101 1.53 -4.87 18.90
CA ASN A 101 0.38 -4.82 19.81
C ASN A 101 -0.94 -5.30 19.17
N LEU A 102 -1.01 -5.32 17.83
CA LEU A 102 -2.15 -5.87 17.07
C LEU A 102 -1.92 -7.33 16.67
N TRP A 103 -0.79 -7.93 17.06
CA TRP A 103 -0.43 -9.29 16.69
C TRP A 103 -1.12 -10.31 17.61
N ASN A 104 -2.43 -10.46 17.45
CA ASN A 104 -3.24 -11.38 18.25
C ASN A 104 -4.31 -12.10 17.40
N THR A 105 -4.80 -13.23 17.92
CA THR A 105 -5.74 -14.12 17.21
C THR A 105 -7.00 -13.39 16.78
N LYS A 106 -7.56 -12.49 17.60
CA LYS A 106 -8.81 -11.77 17.27
C LYS A 106 -8.66 -10.90 16.04
N VAL A 107 -7.50 -10.24 15.87
CA VAL A 107 -7.22 -9.44 14.67
C VAL A 107 -7.16 -10.34 13.44
N PHE A 108 -6.50 -11.49 13.53
CA PHE A 108 -6.40 -12.42 12.41
C PHE A 108 -7.71 -13.12 12.07
N GLU A 109 -8.53 -13.46 13.06
CA GLU A 109 -9.89 -13.96 12.84
C GLU A 109 -10.73 -12.93 12.11
N ALA A 110 -10.68 -11.66 12.54
CA ALA A 110 -11.40 -10.57 11.88
C ALA A 110 -10.94 -10.34 10.43
N ILE A 111 -9.65 -10.58 10.15
CA ILE A 111 -9.11 -10.56 8.78
C ILE A 111 -9.64 -11.77 8.01
N GLY A 112 -9.45 -12.99 8.51
CA GLY A 112 -9.86 -14.24 7.84
C GLY A 112 -11.36 -14.30 7.54
N LEU A 113 -12.21 -13.75 8.39
CA LEU A 113 -13.65 -13.63 8.14
C LEU A 113 -13.97 -12.86 6.85
N LYS A 114 -13.12 -11.93 6.43
CA LYS A 114 -13.28 -11.21 5.15
C LYS A 114 -12.89 -12.06 3.92
N PHE A 115 -12.22 -13.18 4.15
CA PHE A 115 -11.70 -14.11 3.13
C PHE A 115 -12.37 -15.50 3.21
N GLY A 116 -13.55 -15.59 3.82
CA GLY A 116 -14.31 -16.85 3.91
C GLY A 116 -13.98 -17.72 5.11
N GLY A 117 -13.14 -17.25 6.04
CA GLY A 117 -12.78 -17.93 7.27
C GLY A 117 -11.28 -17.94 7.54
N LEU A 118 -10.91 -18.38 8.74
CA LEU A 118 -9.52 -18.57 9.15
C LEU A 118 -9.30 -20.04 9.51
N THR A 119 -8.37 -20.70 8.84
CA THR A 119 -7.99 -22.09 9.16
C THR A 119 -6.78 -22.15 10.09
N GLU A 120 -5.74 -21.37 9.78
CA GLU A 120 -4.47 -21.40 10.50
C GLU A 120 -3.78 -20.04 10.46
N ILE A 121 -2.98 -19.73 11.50
CA ILE A 121 -2.09 -18.57 11.55
C ILE A 121 -0.66 -19.08 11.68
N HIS A 122 0.20 -18.76 10.73
CA HIS A 122 1.64 -19.01 10.84
C HIS A 122 2.39 -17.68 11.04
N THR A 123 3.23 -17.60 12.07
CA THR A 123 4.07 -16.41 12.30
C THR A 123 5.50 -16.71 11.89
N TYR A 124 5.98 -16.05 10.84
CA TYR A 124 7.39 -16.09 10.50
C TYR A 124 8.16 -15.18 11.46
N LYS A 125 8.97 -15.77 12.34
CA LYS A 125 10.04 -15.04 13.03
C LYS A 125 11.22 -14.95 12.09
N ASN A 126 11.52 -13.77 11.55
CA ASN A 126 12.84 -13.54 10.98
C ASN A 126 13.87 -13.69 12.09
N GLN A 127 14.66 -14.75 12.04
CA GLN A 127 15.87 -14.88 12.85
C GLN A 127 16.94 -13.95 12.28
N SER A 128 16.89 -12.67 12.64
CA SER A 128 17.97 -11.71 12.37
C SER A 128 17.87 -10.59 13.40
N LEU A 129 18.68 -10.72 14.47
CA LEU A 129 19.08 -9.64 15.36
C LEU A 129 20.22 -8.87 14.71
#